data_AF-A0A955MQK9-F1
#
_entry.id   AF-A0A955MQK9-F1
#
_cell.length_a   1.000
_cell.length_b   1.000
_cell.length_c   1.000
_cell.angle_alpha   90.00
_cell.angle_beta   90.00
_cell.angle_gamma   90.00
#
_symmetry.space_group_name_H-M   'P 1'
#
loop_
_entity.id
_entity.type
_entity.pdbx_description
1 polymer ?
#
loop_
_entity_poly.entity_id
_entity_poly.type
_entity_poly.pdbx_seq_one_letter_code
_entity_poly.pdbx_strand_id
1 'polypeptide(L)'
;MNYPAWDVPHIGSGWVIGSIAIFHVMISHFAVGGGLYLPMAESRALKKGRKDWLEFLPNHAKFFLILTGVYGAVSGVGIWFAIGLASPEGTSTLIHNFVFGWAIEWVFFIIELSTAAVYYYTWNRIPERLHLKVGWLYAGASFFTLFIINGILTFMLTPGAAWLEVAGSGQEASRFFQAFFNPTYWPSLFLR
;
A
#
# COMPACT_ATOMS: atom_id res chain seq x y z
N MET A 1 -0.14 9.24 29.36
CA MET A 1 1.05 8.49 29.83
C MET A 1 2.20 8.89 28.94
N ASN A 2 3.36 9.22 29.50
CA ASN A 2 4.55 9.50 28.69
C ASN A 2 5.15 8.17 28.23
N TYR A 3 5.23 7.94 26.93
CA TYR A 3 5.94 6.78 26.39
C TYR A 3 7.46 6.98 26.53
N PRO A 4 8.23 5.91 26.79
CA PRO A 4 9.68 6.00 26.78
C PRO A 4 10.17 6.40 25.38
N ALA A 5 11.07 7.39 25.30
CA ALA A 5 11.65 7.81 24.04
C ALA A 5 12.60 6.73 23.52
N TRP A 6 12.38 6.25 22.29
CA TRP A 6 13.33 5.37 21.61
C TRP A 6 14.48 6.22 21.04
N ASP A 7 15.56 6.30 21.81
CA ASP A 7 16.78 6.97 21.37
C ASP A 7 17.65 6.00 20.55
N VAL A 8 18.07 6.45 19.37
CA VAL A 8 18.98 5.73 18.48
C VAL A 8 20.23 6.58 18.38
N PRO A 9 21.30 6.28 19.13
CA PRO A 9 22.50 7.10 19.15
C PRO A 9 23.02 7.39 17.74
N HIS A 10 23.45 8.63 17.52
CA HIS A 10 24.01 9.16 16.26
C HIS A 10 23.06 9.36 15.07
N ILE A 11 21.99 8.56 14.96
CA ILE A 11 21.10 8.59 13.79
C ILE A 11 19.72 9.18 14.14
N GLY A 12 19.20 8.88 15.32
CA GLY A 12 17.86 9.30 15.74
C GLY A 12 16.74 8.45 15.11
N SER A 13 15.64 8.30 15.85
CA SER A 13 14.51 7.44 15.48
C SER A 13 13.79 7.87 14.20
N GLY A 14 13.72 9.18 13.92
CA GLY A 14 13.12 9.71 12.70
C GLY A 14 13.84 9.27 11.41
N TRP A 15 15.17 9.18 11.44
CA TRP A 15 15.97 8.69 10.30
C TRP A 15 15.79 7.20 10.06
N VAL A 16 15.53 6.41 11.12
CA VAL A 16 15.19 4.98 10.97
C VAL A 16 13.87 4.82 10.25
N ILE A 17 12.83 5.56 10.66
CA ILE A 17 11.54 5.57 9.95
C ILE A 17 11.74 6.00 8.49
N GLY A 18 12.42 7.13 8.27
CA GLY A 18 12.63 7.68 6.93
C GLY A 18 13.34 6.70 6.00
N SER A 19 14.38 6.01 6.47
CA SER A 19 15.13 5.03 5.68
C SER A 19 14.27 3.85 5.23
N ILE A 20 13.50 3.27 6.16
CA ILE A 20 12.60 2.14 5.87
C ILE A 20 11.46 2.60 4.96
N ALA A 21 10.88 3.76 5.24
CA ALA A 21 9.76 4.32 4.48
C ALA A 21 10.14 4.65 3.02
N ILE A 22 11.32 5.26 2.79
CA ILE A 22 11.81 5.53 1.44
C ILE A 22 12.00 4.22 0.68
N PHE A 23 12.65 3.23 1.28
CA PHE A 23 12.85 1.92 0.66
C PHE A 23 11.51 1.23 0.31
N HIS A 24 10.58 1.23 1.26
CA HIS A 24 9.26 0.64 1.08
C HIS A 24 8.46 1.33 -0.04
N VAL A 25 8.46 2.67 -0.05
CA VAL A 25 7.74 3.45 -1.06
C VAL A 25 8.28 3.19 -2.46
N MET A 26 9.60 3.04 -2.63
CA MET A 26 10.15 2.67 -3.94
C MET A 26 9.58 1.33 -4.43
N ILE A 27 9.43 0.35 -3.54
CA ILE A 27 8.85 -0.96 -3.86
C ILE A 27 7.33 -0.86 -4.10
N SER A 28 6.61 -0.05 -3.34
CA SER A 28 5.15 0.07 -3.49
C SER A 28 4.74 0.64 -4.84
N HIS A 29 5.53 1.55 -5.43
CA HIS A 29 5.29 2.00 -6.81
C HIS A 29 5.40 0.84 -7.82
N PHE A 30 6.32 -0.10 -7.62
CA PHE A 30 6.39 -1.32 -8.45
C PHE A 30 5.20 -2.24 -8.19
N ALA A 31 4.63 -2.28 -6.98
CA ALA A 31 3.43 -3.06 -6.68
C ALA A 31 2.21 -2.53 -7.45
N VAL A 32 1.94 -1.22 -7.34
CA VAL A 32 0.80 -0.60 -8.03
C VAL A 32 1.00 -0.59 -9.55
N GLY A 33 2.17 -0.18 -10.02
CA GLY A 33 2.51 -0.14 -11.44
C GLY A 33 2.58 -1.54 -12.06
N GLY A 34 3.20 -2.50 -11.37
CA GLY A 34 3.28 -3.90 -11.77
C GLY A 34 1.91 -4.57 -11.80
N GLY A 35 1.06 -4.27 -10.81
CA GLY A 35 -0.34 -4.66 -10.73
C GLY A 35 -1.12 -4.34 -12.00
N LEU A 36 -0.95 -3.13 -12.54
CA LEU A 36 -1.57 -2.73 -13.81
C LEU A 36 -0.84 -3.29 -15.04
N TYR A 37 0.49 -3.31 -15.02
CA TYR A 37 1.31 -3.70 -16.15
C TYR A 37 1.09 -5.15 -16.58
N LEU A 38 1.09 -6.09 -15.63
CA LEU A 38 0.98 -7.53 -15.92
C LEU A 38 -0.31 -7.90 -16.68
N PRO A 39 -1.53 -7.61 -16.18
CA PRO A 39 -2.77 -7.94 -16.89
C PRO A 39 -2.92 -7.18 -18.21
N MET A 40 -2.40 -5.96 -18.30
CA MET A 40 -2.41 -5.18 -19.53
C MET A 40 -1.48 -5.77 -20.60
N ALA A 41 -0.28 -6.18 -20.21
CA ALA A 41 0.68 -6.82 -21.09
C ALA A 41 0.19 -8.19 -21.57
N GLU A 42 -0.36 -9.01 -20.66
CA GLU A 42 -0.99 -10.28 -20.99
C GLU A 42 -2.17 -10.10 -21.95
N SER A 43 -3.09 -9.16 -21.65
CA SER A 43 -4.25 -8.90 -22.50
C SER A 43 -3.85 -8.48 -23.91
N ARG A 44 -2.79 -7.65 -24.03
CA ARG A 44 -2.25 -7.25 -25.33
C ARG A 44 -1.54 -8.39 -26.05
N ALA A 45 -0.79 -9.23 -25.35
CA ALA A 45 -0.10 -10.38 -25.93
C ALA A 45 -1.11 -11.40 -26.49
N LEU A 46 -2.17 -11.69 -25.74
CA LEU A 46 -3.27 -12.57 -26.17
C LEU A 46 -4.01 -12.02 -27.38
N LYS A 47 -4.39 -10.73 -27.37
CA LYS A 47 -5.07 -10.08 -28.51
C LYS A 47 -4.24 -10.07 -29.80
N LYS A 48 -2.91 -10.00 -29.69
CA LYS A 48 -1.99 -9.95 -30.84
C LYS A 48 -1.39 -11.31 -31.20
N GLY A 49 -1.72 -12.39 -30.48
CA GLY A 49 -1.15 -13.72 -30.70
C GLY A 49 0.37 -13.80 -30.50
N ARG A 50 0.93 -12.93 -29.65
CA ARG A 50 2.37 -12.77 -29.41
C ARG A 50 2.89 -13.80 -28.40
N LYS A 51 3.21 -15.01 -28.86
CA LYS A 51 3.72 -16.11 -28.02
C LYS A 51 5.05 -15.77 -27.33
N ASP A 52 5.91 -15.02 -28.02
CA ASP A 52 7.16 -14.47 -27.52
C ASP A 52 6.99 -13.69 -26.20
N TRP A 53 5.91 -12.92 -26.08
CA TRP A 53 5.61 -12.16 -24.87
C TRP A 53 5.01 -13.01 -23.76
N LEU A 54 4.17 -13.98 -24.11
CA LEU A 54 3.55 -14.89 -23.14
C LEU A 54 4.57 -15.80 -22.44
N GLU A 55 5.68 -16.12 -23.11
CA GLU A 55 6.80 -16.87 -22.51
C GLU A 55 7.64 -16.02 -21.54
N PHE A 56 7.65 -14.69 -21.72
CA PHE A 56 8.44 -13.76 -20.92
C PHE A 56 7.73 -13.25 -19.67
N LEU A 57 6.40 -13.08 -19.75
CA LEU A 57 5.57 -12.56 -18.66
C LEU A 57 5.65 -13.34 -17.33
N PRO A 58 5.77 -14.68 -17.29
CA PRO A 58 5.95 -15.43 -16.03
C PRO A 58 7.17 -14.98 -15.23
N ASN A 59 8.28 -14.67 -15.92
CA ASN A 59 9.51 -14.21 -15.27
C ASN A 59 9.31 -12.81 -14.66
N HIS A 60 8.52 -11.96 -15.32
CA HIS A 60 8.14 -10.65 -14.78
C HIS A 60 7.20 -10.80 -13.58
N ALA A 61 6.19 -11.67 -13.68
CA ALA A 61 5.30 -11.97 -12.56
C ALA A 61 6.06 -12.49 -11.35
N LYS A 62 7.07 -13.35 -11.55
CA LYS A 62 7.97 -13.82 -10.47
C LYS A 62 8.74 -12.66 -9.83
N PHE A 63 9.30 -11.76 -10.65
CA PHE A 63 10.02 -10.59 -10.16
C PHE A 63 9.12 -9.73 -9.28
N PHE A 64 7.91 -9.39 -9.74
CA PHE A 64 6.95 -8.63 -8.95
C PHE A 64 6.57 -9.38 -7.67
N LEU A 65 6.23 -10.66 -7.75
CA LEU A 65 5.87 -11.47 -6.58
C LEU A 65 6.97 -11.45 -5.50
N ILE A 66 8.24 -11.55 -5.87
CA ILE A 66 9.35 -11.51 -4.92
C ILE A 66 9.55 -10.08 -4.39
N LEU A 67 9.62 -9.09 -5.28
CA LEU A 67 9.90 -7.71 -4.90
C LEU A 67 8.79 -7.15 -4.01
N THR A 68 7.54 -7.22 -4.44
CA THR A 68 6.41 -6.60 -3.75
C THR A 68 5.91 -7.50 -2.63
N GLY A 69 5.84 -8.82 -2.89
CA GLY A 69 5.32 -9.77 -1.92
C GLY A 69 6.26 -10.08 -0.75
N VAL A 70 7.58 -10.08 -0.97
CA VAL A 70 8.55 -10.34 0.12
C VAL A 70 9.14 -9.05 0.64
N TYR A 71 9.88 -8.30 -0.20
CA TYR A 71 10.55 -7.09 0.28
C TYR A 71 9.55 -5.99 0.64
N GLY A 72 8.47 -5.83 -0.11
CA GLY A 72 7.38 -4.92 0.21
C GLY A 72 6.72 -5.27 1.55
N ALA A 73 6.30 -6.52 1.74
CA ALA A 73 5.67 -6.96 3.00
C ALA A 73 6.59 -6.78 4.22
N VAL A 74 7.86 -7.21 4.12
CA VAL A 74 8.82 -7.10 5.23
C VAL A 74 9.06 -5.63 5.59
N SER A 75 9.28 -4.77 4.59
CA SER A 75 9.50 -3.35 4.85
C SER A 75 8.25 -2.64 5.39
N GLY A 76 7.05 -3.01 4.95
CA GLY A 76 5.79 -2.46 5.45
C GLY A 76 5.56 -2.81 6.93
N VAL A 77 5.78 -4.07 7.31
CA VAL A 77 5.78 -4.50 8.72
C VAL A 77 6.86 -3.74 9.51
N GLY A 78 8.04 -3.55 8.92
CA GLY A 78 9.12 -2.75 9.51
C GLY A 78 8.72 -1.31 9.83
N ILE A 79 7.94 -0.65 8.96
CA ILE A 79 7.41 0.69 9.22
C ILE A 79 6.53 0.68 10.47
N TRP A 80 5.61 -0.28 10.60
CA TRP A 80 4.71 -0.38 11.76
C TRP A 80 5.46 -0.47 13.09
N PHE A 81 6.50 -1.31 13.14
CA PHE A 81 7.36 -1.38 14.33
C PHE A 81 8.13 -0.07 14.57
N ALA A 82 8.69 0.53 13.52
CA ALA A 82 9.47 1.76 13.63
C ALA A 82 8.62 2.94 14.14
N ILE A 83 7.45 3.19 13.56
CA ILE A 83 6.57 4.28 13.98
C ILE A 83 5.99 4.05 15.38
N GLY A 84 5.70 2.79 15.73
CA GLY A 84 5.19 2.42 17.05
C GLY A 84 6.20 2.65 18.18
N LEU A 85 7.51 2.56 17.89
CA LEU A 85 8.58 2.86 18.84
C LEU A 85 8.99 4.34 18.83
N ALA A 86 9.10 4.93 17.64
CA ALA A 86 9.63 6.27 17.46
C ALA A 86 8.61 7.37 17.80
N SER A 87 7.33 7.16 17.49
CA SER A 87 6.25 8.10 17.76
C SER A 87 4.98 7.36 18.20
N PRO A 88 4.97 6.79 19.42
CA PRO A 88 3.83 5.98 19.90
C PRO A 88 2.55 6.79 20.03
N GLU A 89 2.65 8.06 20.46
CA GLU A 89 1.49 8.95 20.61
C GLU A 89 0.86 9.30 19.26
N GLY A 90 1.67 9.73 18.28
CA GLY A 90 1.18 9.99 16.92
C GLY A 90 0.59 8.75 16.26
N THR A 91 1.23 7.58 16.43
CA THR A 91 0.70 6.31 15.93
C THR A 91 -0.64 5.97 16.60
N SER A 92 -0.75 6.17 17.93
CA SER A 92 -1.98 5.98 18.67
C SER A 92 -3.11 6.89 18.16
N THR A 93 -2.83 8.18 17.94
CA THR A 93 -3.80 9.13 17.38
C THR A 93 -4.30 8.65 16.01
N LEU A 94 -3.41 8.21 15.13
CA LEU A 94 -3.82 7.68 13.82
C LEU A 94 -4.68 6.41 13.95
N ILE A 95 -4.37 5.51 14.91
CA ILE A 95 -5.18 4.30 15.14
C ILE A 95 -6.60 4.68 15.57
N HIS A 96 -6.75 5.62 16.51
CA HIS A 96 -8.07 6.04 16.97
C HIS A 96 -8.91 6.69 15.86
N ASN A 97 -8.27 7.30 14.86
CA ASN A 97 -8.95 7.89 13.72
C ASN A 97 -9.23 6.90 12.59
N PHE A 98 -8.27 6.01 12.28
CA PHE A 98 -8.24 5.27 11.02
C PHE A 98 -8.04 3.76 11.17
N VAL A 99 -8.25 3.16 12.36
CA VAL A 99 -8.13 1.71 12.54
C VAL A 99 -8.90 0.90 11.49
N PHE A 100 -10.12 1.33 11.13
CA PHE A 100 -10.90 0.67 10.09
C PHE A 100 -10.36 0.95 8.68
N GLY A 101 -9.78 2.14 8.43
CA GLY A 101 -9.07 2.42 7.18
C GLY A 101 -7.91 1.46 6.98
N TRP A 102 -7.04 1.32 7.98
CA TRP A 102 -5.95 0.35 7.95
C TRP A 102 -6.42 -1.09 7.86
N ALA A 103 -7.50 -1.47 8.56
CA ALA A 103 -8.05 -2.81 8.43
C ALA A 103 -8.50 -3.12 6.99
N ILE A 104 -9.13 -2.15 6.32
CA ILE A 104 -9.54 -2.30 4.90
C ILE A 104 -8.29 -2.38 4.00
N GLU A 105 -7.28 -1.55 4.22
CA GLU A 105 -6.00 -1.63 3.51
C GLU A 105 -5.38 -3.04 3.65
N TRP A 106 -5.32 -3.58 4.86
CA TRP A 106 -4.79 -4.93 5.12
C TRP A 106 -5.56 -6.02 4.37
N VAL A 107 -6.89 -5.91 4.28
CA VAL A 107 -7.70 -6.84 3.48
C VAL A 107 -7.32 -6.76 2.00
N PHE A 108 -7.21 -5.55 1.44
CA PHE A 108 -6.76 -5.39 0.06
C PHE A 108 -5.34 -5.88 -0.16
N PHE A 109 -4.44 -5.68 0.80
CA PHE A 109 -3.06 -6.15 0.74
C PHE A 109 -2.98 -7.69 0.75
N ILE A 110 -3.79 -8.37 1.55
CA ILE A 110 -3.89 -9.84 1.53
C ILE A 110 -4.43 -10.33 0.18
N ILE A 111 -5.46 -9.67 -0.36
CA ILE A 111 -6.00 -9.99 -1.69
C ILE A 111 -4.91 -9.77 -2.75
N GLU A 112 -4.17 -8.66 -2.68
CA GLU A 112 -3.07 -8.31 -3.57
C GLU A 112 -1.99 -9.41 -3.60
N LEU A 113 -1.45 -9.78 -2.44
CA LEU A 113 -0.46 -10.86 -2.29
C LEU A 113 -0.98 -12.20 -2.81
N SER A 114 -2.20 -12.55 -2.41
CA SER A 114 -2.81 -13.83 -2.78
C SER A 114 -3.04 -13.92 -4.28
N THR A 115 -3.54 -12.84 -4.89
CA THR A 115 -3.80 -12.78 -6.34
C THR A 115 -2.52 -12.73 -7.15
N ALA A 116 -1.49 -12.03 -6.70
CA ALA A 116 -0.16 -12.06 -7.33
C ALA A 116 0.44 -13.48 -7.29
N ALA A 117 0.32 -14.18 -6.16
CA ALA A 117 0.77 -15.57 -6.04
C ALA A 117 -0.02 -16.51 -6.96
N VAL A 118 -1.36 -16.43 -6.94
CA VAL A 118 -2.22 -17.23 -7.83
C VAL A 118 -1.89 -16.94 -9.29
N TYR A 119 -1.74 -15.67 -9.67
CA TYR A 119 -1.37 -15.25 -11.03
C TYR A 119 -0.07 -15.93 -11.48
N TYR A 120 0.98 -15.87 -10.67
CA TYR A 120 2.24 -16.52 -11.02
C TYR A 120 2.15 -18.05 -11.08
N TYR A 121 1.57 -18.69 -10.05
CA TYR A 121 1.57 -20.16 -9.94
C TYR A 121 0.56 -20.87 -10.85
N THR A 122 -0.46 -20.16 -11.32
CA THR A 122 -1.48 -20.72 -12.22
C THR A 122 -1.21 -20.43 -13.69
N TRP A 123 -0.03 -19.87 -14.01
CA TRP A 123 0.37 -19.63 -15.39
C TRP A 123 0.30 -20.92 -16.22
N ASN A 124 -0.40 -20.89 -17.37
CA ASN A 124 -0.70 -22.04 -18.22
C ASN A 124 -1.43 -23.23 -17.55
N ARG A 125 -1.98 -23.06 -16.33
CA ARG A 125 -2.74 -24.10 -15.62
C ARG A 125 -4.24 -23.84 -15.57
N ILE A 126 -4.65 -22.60 -15.79
CA ILE A 126 -6.05 -22.18 -15.83
C ILE A 126 -6.38 -21.54 -17.19
N PRO A 127 -7.67 -21.45 -17.56
CA PRO A 127 -8.06 -20.77 -18.80
C PRO A 127 -7.61 -19.31 -18.82
N GLU A 128 -7.14 -18.82 -19.97
CA GLU A 128 -6.61 -17.47 -20.17
C GLU A 128 -7.58 -16.37 -19.68
N ARG A 129 -8.89 -16.54 -19.91
CA ARG A 129 -9.92 -15.60 -19.43
C ARG A 129 -9.97 -15.50 -17.92
N LEU A 130 -9.75 -16.61 -17.20
CA LEU A 130 -9.72 -16.62 -15.75
C LEU A 130 -8.40 -16.03 -15.25
N HIS A 131 -7.29 -16.37 -15.89
CA HIS A 131 -5.97 -15.83 -15.57
C HIS A 131 -5.93 -14.30 -15.66
N LEU A 132 -6.45 -13.73 -16.74
CA LEU A 132 -6.61 -12.28 -16.89
C LEU A 132 -7.48 -11.65 -15.79
N LYS A 133 -8.57 -12.31 -15.38
CA LYS A 133 -9.41 -11.80 -14.28
C LYS A 133 -8.64 -11.75 -12.96
N VAL A 134 -7.80 -12.74 -12.67
CA VAL A 134 -6.90 -12.72 -11.50
C VAL A 134 -5.94 -11.54 -11.59
N GLY A 135 -5.34 -11.30 -12.76
CA GLY A 135 -4.46 -10.15 -12.97
C GLY A 135 -5.16 -8.80 -12.76
N TRP A 136 -6.39 -8.64 -13.26
CA TRP A 136 -7.16 -7.41 -13.02
C TRP A 136 -7.61 -7.25 -11.56
N LEU A 137 -7.88 -8.36 -10.86
CA LEU A 137 -8.17 -8.31 -9.43
C LEU A 137 -6.93 -7.88 -8.64
N TYR A 138 -5.74 -8.38 -9.01
CA TYR A 138 -4.47 -7.92 -8.45
C TYR A 138 -4.25 -6.42 -8.68
N ALA A 139 -4.49 -5.93 -9.91
CA ALA A 139 -4.40 -4.51 -10.23
C ALA A 139 -5.34 -3.64 -9.38
N GLY A 140 -6.60 -4.06 -9.27
CA GLY A 140 -7.60 -3.35 -8.48
C GLY A 140 -7.25 -3.32 -6.99
N ALA A 141 -6.82 -4.45 -6.43
CA ALA A 141 -6.40 -4.54 -5.04
C ALA A 141 -5.20 -3.62 -4.75
N SER A 142 -4.18 -3.64 -5.61
CA SER A 142 -2.99 -2.78 -5.49
C SER A 142 -3.33 -1.29 -5.58
N PHE A 143 -4.31 -0.92 -6.40
CA PHE A 143 -4.79 0.47 -6.45
C PHE A 143 -5.49 0.86 -5.15
N PHE A 144 -6.33 -0.01 -4.59
CA PHE A 144 -7.05 0.30 -3.35
C PHE A 144 -6.13 0.35 -2.12
N THR A 145 -5.05 -0.43 -2.07
CA THR A 145 -4.04 -0.27 -1.00
C THR A 145 -3.43 1.14 -1.06
N LEU A 146 -3.01 1.61 -2.24
CA LEU A 146 -2.53 2.99 -2.45
C LEU A 146 -3.60 4.04 -2.10
N PHE A 147 -4.84 3.86 -2.56
CA PHE A 147 -5.95 4.78 -2.33
C PHE A 147 -6.19 5.03 -0.84
N ILE A 148 -6.12 3.96 -0.03
CA ILE A 148 -6.38 4.00 1.41
C ILE A 148 -5.21 4.62 2.16
N ILE A 149 -3.99 4.13 1.94
CA ILE A 149 -2.82 4.63 2.66
C ILE A 149 -2.53 6.10 2.34
N ASN A 150 -2.83 6.54 1.11
CA ASN A 150 -2.71 7.94 0.72
C ASN A 150 -3.58 8.86 1.60
N GLY A 151 -4.78 8.43 1.99
CA GLY A 151 -5.67 9.18 2.88
C GLY A 151 -5.06 9.43 4.25
N ILE A 152 -4.48 8.39 4.83
CA ILE A 152 -3.86 8.45 6.15
C ILE A 152 -2.57 9.29 6.11
N LEU A 153 -1.73 9.13 5.08
CA LEU A 153 -0.48 9.88 4.95
C LEU A 153 -0.72 11.37 4.68
N THR A 154 -1.69 11.71 3.83
CA THR A 154 -2.03 13.12 3.55
C THR A 154 -2.65 13.79 4.76
N PHE A 155 -3.41 13.06 5.58
CA PHE A 155 -3.92 13.55 6.86
C PHE A 155 -2.79 13.96 7.82
N MET A 156 -1.69 13.18 7.88
CA MET A 156 -0.52 13.53 8.73
C MET A 156 0.10 14.88 8.35
N LEU A 157 -0.01 15.29 7.08
CA LEU A 157 0.50 16.57 6.59
C LEU A 157 -0.55 17.68 6.67
N THR A 158 -1.82 17.36 6.42
CA THR A 158 -2.91 18.33 6.32
C THR A 158 -4.21 17.71 6.84
N PRO A 159 -4.46 17.71 8.17
CA PRO A 159 -5.62 17.02 8.75
C PRO A 159 -6.98 17.68 8.43
N GLY A 160 -6.97 18.95 8.00
CA GLY A 160 -8.17 19.70 7.60
C GLY A 160 -8.94 20.33 8.77
N ALA A 161 -9.68 21.42 8.48
CA ALA A 161 -10.37 22.21 9.51
C ALA A 161 -11.44 21.41 10.27
N ALA A 162 -12.25 20.63 9.55
CA ALA A 162 -13.35 19.86 10.14
C ALA A 162 -12.91 18.82 11.17
N TRP A 163 -11.70 18.26 11.03
CA TRP A 163 -11.13 17.37 12.03
C TRP A 163 -10.53 18.15 13.20
N LEU A 164 -9.81 19.25 12.92
CA LEU A 164 -9.21 20.11 13.94
C LEU A 164 -10.24 20.70 14.92
N GLU A 165 -11.47 20.97 14.46
CA GLU A 165 -12.58 21.44 15.31
C GLU A 165 -12.99 20.44 16.41
N VAL A 166 -12.79 19.14 16.17
CA VAL A 166 -13.16 18.07 17.11
C VAL A 166 -11.94 17.37 17.71
N ALA A 167 -10.73 17.81 17.40
CA ALA A 167 -9.50 17.21 17.89
C ALA A 167 -9.37 17.36 19.41
N GLY A 168 -9.16 16.25 20.11
CA GLY A 168 -9.08 16.19 21.57
C GLY A 168 -10.45 16.14 22.28
N SER A 169 -11.56 16.13 21.52
CA SER A 169 -12.92 16.07 22.08
C SER A 169 -13.45 14.64 22.26
N GLY A 170 -12.75 13.64 21.72
CA GLY A 170 -13.22 12.25 21.67
C GLY A 170 -14.26 11.96 20.57
N GLN A 171 -14.63 12.97 19.77
CA GLN A 171 -15.54 12.84 18.63
C GLN A 171 -14.83 12.80 17.28
N GLU A 172 -13.52 12.58 17.24
CA GLU A 172 -12.70 12.62 16.03
C GLU A 172 -13.18 11.59 14.99
N ALA A 173 -13.58 10.40 15.45
CA ALA A 173 -14.12 9.34 14.60
C ALA A 173 -15.39 9.76 13.84
N SER A 174 -16.16 10.73 14.36
CA SER A 174 -17.35 11.26 13.66
C SER A 174 -17.01 12.02 12.38
N ARG A 175 -15.75 12.47 12.24
CA ARG A 175 -15.23 13.22 11.08
C ARG A 175 -14.32 12.38 10.19
N PHE A 176 -14.45 11.06 10.24
CA PHE A 176 -13.61 10.11 9.49
C PHE A 176 -13.43 10.51 8.02
N PHE A 177 -14.53 10.75 7.29
CA PHE A 177 -14.45 11.04 5.86
C PHE A 177 -13.81 12.39 5.55
N GLN A 178 -14.05 13.40 6.38
CA GLN A 178 -13.43 14.72 6.23
C GLN A 178 -11.93 14.66 6.53
N ALA A 179 -11.51 13.84 7.49
CA ALA A 179 -10.11 13.60 7.81
C ALA A 179 -9.41 12.76 6.73
N PHE A 180 -10.10 11.75 6.19
CA PHE A 180 -9.58 10.87 5.14
C PHE A 180 -9.46 11.58 3.78
N PHE A 181 -10.52 12.25 3.33
CA PHE A 181 -10.54 13.08 2.12
C PHE A 181 -10.12 14.52 2.43
N ASN A 182 -8.96 14.66 3.03
CA ASN A 182 -8.38 15.95 3.39
C ASN A 182 -7.95 16.76 2.14
N PRO A 183 -7.60 18.06 2.30
CA PRO A 183 -7.33 18.94 1.16
C PRO A 183 -6.23 18.45 0.20
N THR A 184 -5.23 17.71 0.69
CA THR A 184 -4.10 17.23 -0.12
C THR A 184 -4.30 15.80 -0.64
N TYR A 185 -5.43 15.15 -0.33
CA TYR A 185 -5.75 13.79 -0.74
C TYR A 185 -5.67 13.58 -2.26
N TRP A 186 -6.52 14.30 -3.02
CA TRP A 186 -6.65 14.13 -4.46
C TRP A 186 -5.39 14.55 -5.23
N PRO A 187 -4.74 15.70 -4.92
CA PRO A 187 -3.47 16.04 -5.54
C PRO A 187 -2.40 14.98 -5.30
N SER A 188 -2.28 14.45 -4.08
CA SER A 188 -1.30 13.40 -3.75
C SER A 188 -1.62 12.09 -4.47
N LEU A 189 -2.90 11.68 -4.52
CA LEU A 189 -3.30 10.45 -5.20
C LEU A 189 -3.00 10.49 -6.70
N PHE A 190 -3.21 11.64 -7.34
CA PHE A 190 -2.96 11.79 -8.78
C PHE A 190 -1.47 11.78 -9.14
N LEU A 191 -0.59 12.20 -8.23
CA LEU A 191 0.85 12.27 -8.46
C LEU A 191 1.59 10.95 -8.16
N ARG A 192 0.95 10.00 -7.50
CA ARG A 192 1.52 8.69 -7.10
C ARG A 192 1.18 7.60 -8.10
#